data_AF-A0A850HFN0-F1
#
_entry.id   AF-A0A850HFN0-F1
#
_cell.length_a   1.000
_cell.length_b   1.000
_cell.length_c   1.000
_cell.angle_alpha   90.00
_cell.angle_beta   90.00
_cell.angle_gamma   90.00
#
_symmetry.space_group_name_H-M   'P 1'
#
loop_
_entity.id
_entity.type
_entity.pdbx_description
1 polymer ?
#
loop_
_entity_poly.entity_id
_entity_poly.type
_entity_poly.pdbx_seq_one_letter_code
_entity_poly.pdbx_strand_id
1 'polypeptide(L)'
;DERHAKMMARELSHRVKNMFSVISAIVNMAGRDRGQEEMADWITSRIQALGRAYETTLDEASSGSIGVGQMMRAVLGPYDGGGENISYRGEPVKLDTNIVSMLGLTLHELATNAIKYGALSTDHGKVTIEWEAEDGELAIDWREDGGPAVTEPPEGKGSGSNIVRRL
;
A
#
# COMPACT_ATOMS: atom_id res chain seq x y z
N ASP A 1 -9.55 -28.59 -13.66
CA ASP A 1 -9.85 -27.20 -14.11
C ASP A 1 -9.70 -26.15 -13.00
N GLU A 2 -10.38 -26.22 -11.86
CA GLU A 2 -10.21 -25.19 -10.79
C GLU A 2 -8.87 -25.28 -10.01
N ARG A 3 -8.38 -26.50 -9.74
CA ARG A 3 -7.08 -26.71 -9.06
C ARG A 3 -5.89 -26.24 -9.90
N HIS A 4 -5.97 -26.37 -11.22
CA HIS A 4 -4.94 -25.90 -12.15
C HIS A 4 -4.93 -24.38 -12.24
N ALA A 5 -6.12 -23.74 -12.30
CA ALA A 5 -6.22 -22.28 -12.26
C ALA A 5 -5.63 -21.67 -10.97
N LYS A 6 -5.95 -22.25 -9.81
CA LYS A 6 -5.37 -21.85 -8.51
C LYS A 6 -3.84 -22.04 -8.46
N MET A 7 -3.31 -23.11 -9.05
CA MET A 7 -1.87 -23.35 -9.11
C MET A 7 -1.16 -22.33 -10.02
N MET A 8 -1.74 -22.04 -11.19
CA MET A 8 -1.20 -21.03 -12.12
C MET A 8 -1.21 -19.62 -11.51
N ALA A 9 -2.26 -19.26 -10.79
CA ALA A 9 -2.31 -17.95 -10.13
C ALA A 9 -1.27 -17.81 -9.01
N ARG A 10 -1.06 -18.87 -8.22
CA ARG A 10 0.04 -18.91 -7.23
C ARG A 10 1.41 -18.80 -7.89
N GLU A 11 1.64 -19.47 -9.01
CA GLU A 11 2.90 -19.34 -9.76
C GLU A 11 3.10 -17.92 -10.29
N LEU A 12 2.03 -17.29 -10.82
CA LEU A 12 2.06 -15.91 -11.27
C LEU A 12 2.38 -14.95 -10.12
N SER A 13 1.80 -15.17 -8.93
CA SER A 13 2.07 -14.37 -7.73
C SER A 13 3.53 -14.45 -7.33
N HIS A 14 4.04 -15.68 -7.28
CA HIS A 14 5.44 -15.93 -7.01
C HIS A 14 6.35 -15.25 -8.04
N ARG A 15 5.97 -15.27 -9.33
CA ARG A 15 6.74 -14.62 -10.39
C ARG A 15 6.74 -13.09 -10.26
N VAL A 16 5.60 -12.48 -9.95
CA VAL A 16 5.48 -11.05 -9.71
C VAL A 16 6.34 -10.63 -8.50
N LYS A 17 6.29 -11.40 -7.40
CA LYS A 17 7.15 -11.19 -6.23
C LYS A 17 8.63 -11.29 -6.56
N ASN A 18 9.01 -12.27 -7.37
CA ASN A 18 10.39 -12.41 -7.86
C ASN A 18 10.82 -11.20 -8.69
N MET A 19 9.95 -10.69 -9.58
CA MET A 19 10.25 -9.49 -10.36
C MET A 19 10.50 -8.27 -9.47
N PHE A 20 9.65 -8.03 -8.47
CA PHE A 20 9.86 -6.91 -7.53
C PHE A 20 11.15 -7.06 -6.72
N SER A 21 11.52 -8.29 -6.36
CA SER A 21 12.77 -8.58 -5.66
C SER A 21 13.99 -8.27 -6.52
N VAL A 22 13.95 -8.65 -7.81
CA VAL A 22 15.01 -8.34 -8.78
C VAL A 22 15.13 -6.84 -9.00
N ILE A 23 14.01 -6.13 -9.21
CA ILE A 23 14.02 -4.67 -9.42
C ILE A 23 14.60 -3.97 -8.18
N SER A 24 14.20 -4.38 -6.97
CA SER A 24 14.73 -3.82 -5.72
C SER A 24 16.25 -4.03 -5.59
N ALA A 25 16.74 -5.21 -5.98
CA ALA A 25 18.18 -5.50 -5.96
C ALA A 25 18.96 -4.60 -6.93
N ILE A 26 18.42 -4.35 -8.13
CA ILE A 26 19.02 -3.45 -9.12
C ILE A 26 19.06 -2.01 -8.58
N VAL A 27 17.97 -1.54 -7.98
CA VAL A 27 17.87 -0.20 -7.38
C VAL A 27 18.90 -0.04 -6.27
N ASN A 28 18.98 -0.99 -5.34
CA ASN A 28 19.93 -0.94 -4.22
C ASN A 28 21.39 -1.04 -4.69
N MET A 29 21.66 -1.79 -5.75
CA MET A 29 22.99 -1.84 -6.36
C MET A 29 23.37 -0.48 -6.98
N ALA A 30 22.46 0.11 -7.77
CA ALA A 30 22.67 1.41 -8.38
C ALA A 30 22.78 2.56 -7.37
N GLY A 31 22.04 2.48 -6.26
CA GLY A 31 22.14 3.42 -5.14
C GLY A 31 23.51 3.41 -4.50
N ARG A 32 24.00 2.22 -4.12
CA ARG A 32 25.35 2.06 -3.54
C ARG A 32 26.47 2.50 -4.47
N ASP A 33 26.37 2.16 -5.75
CA ASP A 33 27.38 2.54 -6.76
C ASP A 33 27.47 4.08 -6.93
N ARG A 34 26.37 4.79 -6.70
CA ARG A 34 26.28 6.25 -6.86
C ARG A 34 26.31 7.04 -5.55
N GLY A 35 26.42 6.39 -4.39
CA GLY A 35 26.30 7.05 -3.08
C GLY A 35 24.94 7.72 -2.87
N GLN A 36 23.87 7.04 -3.30
CA GLN A 36 22.47 7.47 -3.24
C GLN A 36 21.60 6.43 -2.50
N GLU A 37 22.13 5.89 -1.40
CA GLU A 37 21.50 4.82 -0.63
C GLU A 37 20.12 5.23 -0.09
N GLU A 38 19.97 6.46 0.42
CA GLU A 38 18.68 6.95 0.93
C GLU A 38 17.60 6.98 -0.17
N MET A 39 17.97 7.40 -1.38
CA MET A 39 17.06 7.38 -2.53
C MET A 39 16.71 5.94 -2.93
N ALA A 40 17.69 5.03 -2.91
CA ALA A 40 17.46 3.64 -3.23
C ALA A 40 16.53 2.97 -2.22
N ASP A 41 16.72 3.21 -0.92
CA ASP A 41 15.83 2.71 0.14
C ASP A 41 14.41 3.28 -0.04
N TRP A 42 14.30 4.57 -0.37
CA TRP A 42 13.03 5.24 -0.65
C TRP A 42 12.28 4.63 -1.84
N ILE A 43 12.97 4.31 -2.95
CA ILE A 43 12.39 3.61 -4.12
C ILE A 43 12.04 2.15 -3.76
N THR A 44 12.94 1.44 -3.09
CA THR A 44 12.75 0.03 -2.71
C THR A 44 11.52 -0.14 -1.82
N SER A 45 11.29 0.77 -0.87
CA SER A 45 10.10 0.73 -0.01
C SER A 45 8.78 0.80 -0.82
N ARG A 46 8.75 1.60 -1.90
CA ARG A 46 7.60 1.72 -2.81
C ARG A 46 7.42 0.48 -3.67
N ILE A 47 8.51 -0.10 -4.17
CA ILE A 47 8.47 -1.37 -4.91
C ILE A 47 7.90 -2.47 -4.04
N GLN A 48 8.29 -2.54 -2.77
CA GLN A 48 7.75 -3.52 -1.82
C GLN A 48 6.27 -3.30 -1.54
N ALA A 49 5.81 -2.04 -1.41
CA ALA A 49 4.40 -1.72 -1.24
C ALA A 49 3.56 -2.19 -2.43
N LEU A 50 4.03 -1.93 -3.66
CA LEU A 50 3.43 -2.46 -4.88
C LEU A 50 3.40 -3.99 -4.86
N GLY A 51 4.50 -4.64 -4.49
CA GLY A 51 4.55 -6.10 -4.35
C GLY A 51 3.44 -6.66 -3.46
N ARG A 52 3.22 -6.07 -2.29
CA ARG A 52 2.16 -6.48 -1.36
C ARG A 52 0.76 -6.24 -1.94
N ALA A 53 0.55 -5.12 -2.63
CA ALA A 53 -0.73 -4.83 -3.26
C ALA A 53 -1.12 -5.90 -4.30
N TYR A 54 -0.15 -6.39 -5.08
CA TYR A 54 -0.35 -7.40 -6.12
C TYR A 54 -0.37 -8.85 -5.62
N GLU A 55 0.25 -9.16 -4.47
CA GLU A 55 0.21 -10.51 -3.89
C GLU A 55 -1.24 -10.93 -3.57
N THR A 56 -2.09 -9.97 -3.19
CA THR A 56 -3.52 -10.19 -2.89
C THR A 56 -4.38 -10.52 -4.11
N THR A 57 -3.95 -10.12 -5.31
CA THR A 57 -4.68 -10.28 -6.57
C THR A 57 -4.83 -11.74 -7.01
N LEU A 58 -3.93 -12.62 -6.54
CA LEU A 58 -3.66 -13.90 -7.18
C LEU A 58 -4.05 -15.11 -6.32
N ASP A 59 -4.41 -14.90 -5.06
CA ASP A 59 -5.04 -15.94 -4.24
C ASP A 59 -6.52 -16.17 -4.61
N GLU A 60 -7.21 -15.15 -5.14
CA GLU A 60 -8.54 -15.24 -5.75
C GLU A 60 -8.44 -15.40 -7.30
N ALA A 61 -7.70 -16.43 -7.71
CA ALA A 61 -7.35 -16.83 -9.08
C ALA A 61 -8.47 -16.80 -10.14
N SER A 62 -9.74 -16.67 -9.76
CA SER A 62 -10.90 -16.77 -10.65
C SER A 62 -11.43 -15.45 -11.20
N SER A 63 -11.00 -14.27 -10.72
CA SER A 63 -11.76 -13.03 -11.01
C SER A 63 -11.02 -11.86 -11.65
N GLY A 64 -9.68 -11.91 -11.82
CA GLY A 64 -8.92 -10.85 -12.51
C GLY A 64 -9.05 -9.45 -11.91
N SER A 65 -9.50 -9.35 -10.66
CA SER A 65 -9.88 -8.10 -10.00
C SER A 65 -9.56 -8.19 -8.50
N ILE A 66 -9.20 -7.06 -7.90
CA ILE A 66 -8.54 -7.02 -6.59
C ILE A 66 -9.49 -6.43 -5.56
N GLY A 67 -9.82 -7.18 -4.51
CA GLY A 67 -10.65 -6.68 -3.42
C GLY A 67 -9.95 -5.53 -2.68
N VAL A 68 -10.59 -4.35 -2.63
CA VAL A 68 -10.04 -3.12 -2.02
C VAL A 68 -9.57 -3.39 -0.59
N GLY A 69 -10.44 -3.96 0.25
CA GLY A 69 -10.11 -4.24 1.65
C GLY A 69 -8.98 -5.26 1.82
N GLN A 70 -8.86 -6.25 0.93
CA GLN A 70 -7.76 -7.22 0.97
C GLN A 70 -6.44 -6.55 0.63
N MET A 71 -6.44 -5.73 -0.42
CA MET A 71 -5.25 -4.97 -0.84
C MET A 71 -4.80 -3.98 0.23
N MET A 72 -5.72 -3.21 0.82
CA MET A 72 -5.43 -2.31 1.93
C MET A 72 -4.76 -3.05 3.08
N ARG A 73 -5.31 -4.20 3.50
CA ARG A 73 -4.72 -5.03 4.56
C ARG A 73 -3.32 -5.52 4.22
N ALA A 74 -3.06 -5.92 2.99
CA ALA A 74 -1.73 -6.38 2.61
C ALA A 74 -0.70 -5.25 2.53
N VAL A 75 -1.09 -4.09 2.01
CA VAL A 75 -0.20 -2.93 1.93
C VAL A 75 0.14 -2.42 3.32
N LEU A 76 -0.86 -2.34 4.19
CA LEU A 76 -0.79 -1.68 5.49
C LEU A 76 -0.44 -2.60 6.66
N GLY A 77 -0.58 -3.91 6.51
CA GLY A 77 -0.25 -4.90 7.54
C GLY A 77 1.13 -4.71 8.18
N PRO A 78 2.21 -4.38 7.44
CA PRO A 78 3.52 -4.11 8.04
C PRO A 78 3.57 -2.91 9.01
N TYR A 79 2.57 -2.04 8.97
CA TYR A 79 2.47 -0.83 9.80
C TYR A 79 1.52 -1.00 10.99
N ASP A 80 0.78 -2.12 11.05
CA ASP A 80 -0.16 -2.41 12.12
C ASP A 80 0.56 -3.11 13.28
N GLY A 81 1.26 -2.32 14.12
CA GLY A 81 2.23 -2.72 15.16
C GLY A 81 1.76 -3.69 16.26
N GLY A 82 0.60 -4.32 16.09
CA GLY A 82 0.05 -5.37 16.93
C GLY A 82 -1.28 -5.94 16.41
N GLY A 83 -1.73 -5.54 15.22
CA GLY A 83 -3.04 -5.94 14.66
C GLY A 83 -4.24 -5.14 15.19
N GLU A 84 -3.99 -4.11 16.00
CA GLU A 84 -5.04 -3.33 16.66
C GLU A 84 -4.98 -1.82 16.35
N ASN A 85 -3.94 -1.36 15.64
CA ASN A 85 -3.75 0.07 15.39
C ASN A 85 -4.43 0.54 14.10
N ILE A 86 -4.75 -0.38 13.18
CA ILE A 86 -5.41 -0.05 11.91
C ILE A 86 -6.75 -0.78 11.81
N SER A 87 -7.82 -0.04 11.51
CA SER A 87 -9.17 -0.57 11.31
C SER A 87 -9.66 -0.32 9.88
N TYR A 88 -10.38 -1.29 9.34
CA TYR A 88 -10.81 -1.32 7.94
C TYR A 88 -12.34 -1.50 7.88
N ARG A 89 -13.06 -0.57 7.24
CA ARG A 89 -14.52 -0.61 7.09
C ARG A 89 -14.90 -0.25 5.65
N GLY A 90 -15.78 -1.02 5.04
CA GLY A 90 -16.25 -0.69 3.70
C GLY A 90 -16.84 -1.87 2.95
N GLU A 91 -17.46 -1.58 1.81
CA GLU A 91 -18.14 -2.59 1.02
C GLU A 91 -17.17 -3.48 0.23
N PRO A 92 -17.57 -4.72 -0.14
CA PRO A 92 -16.80 -5.57 -1.04
C PRO A 92 -16.69 -4.97 -2.45
N VAL A 93 -15.67 -4.15 -2.67
CA VAL A 93 -15.36 -3.51 -3.95
C VAL A 93 -14.15 -4.18 -4.59
N LYS A 94 -14.18 -4.33 -5.92
CA LYS A 94 -13.03 -4.81 -6.70
C LYS A 94 -12.50 -3.73 -7.62
N LEU A 95 -11.18 -3.66 -7.76
CA LEU A 95 -10.48 -2.70 -8.60
C LEU A 95 -9.76 -3.35 -9.76
N ASP A 96 -9.64 -2.58 -10.85
CA ASP A 96 -8.70 -2.84 -11.92
C ASP A 96 -7.26 -2.69 -11.44
N THR A 97 -6.38 -3.52 -11.98
CA THR A 97 -4.97 -3.61 -11.63
C THR A 97 -4.22 -2.27 -11.71
N ASN A 98 -4.61 -1.37 -12.62
CA ASN A 98 -3.99 -0.06 -12.77
C ASN A 98 -4.24 0.86 -11.55
N ILE A 99 -5.45 0.81 -10.99
CA ILE A 99 -5.83 1.62 -9.81
C ILE A 99 -5.11 1.09 -8.57
N VAL A 100 -4.89 -0.22 -8.50
CA VAL A 100 -4.21 -0.86 -7.36
C VAL A 100 -2.77 -0.38 -7.18
N SER A 101 -2.02 -0.17 -8.26
CA SER A 101 -0.68 0.40 -8.15
C SER A 101 -0.69 1.78 -7.48
N MET A 102 -1.57 2.68 -7.95
CA MET A 102 -1.62 4.05 -7.45
C MET A 102 -2.13 4.11 -6.01
N LEU A 103 -3.20 3.35 -5.71
CA LEU A 103 -3.76 3.28 -4.37
C LEU A 103 -2.78 2.61 -3.39
N GLY A 104 -2.11 1.53 -3.79
CA GLY A 104 -1.10 0.87 -2.94
C GLY A 104 0.06 1.80 -2.56
N LEU A 105 0.54 2.63 -3.50
CA LEU A 105 1.53 3.66 -3.20
C LEU A 105 0.97 4.73 -2.28
N THR A 106 -0.25 5.21 -2.53
CA THR A 106 -0.91 6.23 -1.70
C THR A 106 -1.02 5.78 -0.24
N LEU A 107 -1.50 4.55 -0.02
CA LEU A 107 -1.64 3.96 1.31
C LEU A 107 -0.29 3.78 2.00
N HIS A 108 0.75 3.36 1.26
CA HIS A 108 2.11 3.28 1.79
C HIS A 108 2.60 4.65 2.26
N GLU A 109 2.42 5.71 1.45
CA GLU A 109 2.84 7.04 1.85
C GLU A 109 2.07 7.55 3.07
N LEU A 110 0.74 7.38 3.11
CA LEU A 110 -0.09 7.73 4.26
C LEU A 110 0.38 7.01 5.52
N ALA A 111 0.65 5.70 5.44
CA ALA A 111 1.16 4.94 6.57
C ALA A 111 2.55 5.42 7.03
N THR A 112 3.45 5.74 6.09
CA THR A 112 4.76 6.29 6.46
C THR A 112 4.64 7.65 7.14
N ASN A 113 3.66 8.47 6.75
CA ASN A 113 3.38 9.75 7.40
C ASN A 113 2.80 9.55 8.80
N ALA A 114 1.84 8.63 8.95
CA ALA A 114 1.26 8.30 10.24
C ALA A 114 2.32 7.81 11.25
N ILE A 115 3.30 7.03 10.79
CA ILE A 115 4.42 6.55 11.65
C ILE A 115 5.38 7.68 12.01
N LYS A 116 5.71 8.56 11.06
CA LYS A 116 6.71 9.60 11.27
C LYS A 116 6.16 10.80 12.04
N TYR A 117 4.90 11.14 11.80
CA TYR A 117 4.32 12.43 12.17
C TYR A 117 2.91 12.34 12.77
N GLY A 118 2.24 11.19 12.66
CA GLY A 118 0.81 11.05 12.95
C GLY A 118 0.47 10.04 14.04
N ALA A 119 -0.72 9.43 13.95
CA ALA A 119 -1.25 8.53 14.97
C ALA A 119 -0.32 7.35 15.27
N LEU A 120 0.23 6.70 14.25
CA LEU A 120 1.09 5.52 14.41
C LEU A 120 2.48 5.83 14.98
N SER A 121 2.80 7.11 15.25
CA SER A 121 4.00 7.50 16.01
C SER A 121 3.83 7.34 17.53
N THR A 122 2.63 7.00 18.01
CA THR A 122 2.28 6.90 19.43
C THR A 122 1.76 5.50 19.77
N ASP A 123 1.94 5.06 21.01
CA ASP A 123 1.51 3.73 21.48
C ASP A 123 -0.02 3.54 21.44
N HIS A 124 -0.78 4.63 21.51
CA HIS A 124 -2.25 4.61 21.57
C HIS A 124 -2.93 5.07 20.29
N GLY A 125 -2.16 5.53 19.30
CA GLY A 125 -2.73 6.06 18.08
C GLY A 125 -3.38 4.99 17.22
N LYS A 126 -4.44 5.40 16.53
CA LYS A 126 -5.28 4.56 15.69
C LYS A 126 -5.45 5.19 14.33
N VAL A 127 -5.51 4.34 13.31
CA VAL A 127 -5.91 4.69 11.96
C VAL A 127 -7.20 3.96 11.64
N THR A 128 -8.19 4.69 11.14
CA THR A 128 -9.41 4.14 10.58
C THR A 128 -9.47 4.44 9.09
N ILE A 129 -9.73 3.40 8.32
CA ILE A 129 -9.84 3.47 6.87
C ILE A 129 -11.24 3.02 6.52
N GLU A 130 -12.02 3.95 5.99
CA GLU A 130 -13.37 3.69 5.51
C GLU A 130 -13.41 3.85 4.00
N TRP A 131 -14.17 3.03 3.28
CA TRP A 131 -14.36 3.21 1.85
C TRP A 131 -15.76 2.81 1.39
N GLU A 132 -16.19 3.49 0.34
CA GLU A 132 -17.45 3.26 -0.36
C GLU A 132 -17.23 3.45 -1.86
N ALA A 133 -18.02 2.75 -2.67
CA ALA A 133 -17.99 2.91 -4.11
C ALA A 133 -19.39 3.24 -4.64
N GLU A 134 -19.52 4.38 -5.31
CA GLU A 134 -20.76 4.87 -5.88
C GLU A 134 -20.44 5.49 -7.26
N ASP A 135 -21.33 5.27 -8.24
CA ASP A 135 -21.23 5.87 -9.59
C ASP A 135 -19.89 5.69 -10.33
N GLY A 136 -19.16 4.61 -10.02
CA GLY A 136 -17.86 4.31 -10.63
C GLY A 136 -16.67 5.01 -9.97
N GLU A 137 -16.90 5.73 -8.88
CA GLU A 137 -15.88 6.34 -8.04
C GLU A 137 -15.66 5.51 -6.77
N LEU A 138 -14.42 5.49 -6.28
CA LEU A 138 -14.06 4.89 -4.98
C LEU A 138 -13.66 6.01 -4.04
N ALA A 139 -14.48 6.28 -3.03
CA ALA A 139 -14.16 7.21 -1.96
C ALA A 139 -13.47 6.46 -0.83
N ILE A 140 -12.36 7.00 -0.33
CA ILE A 140 -11.59 6.44 0.78
C ILE A 140 -11.38 7.54 1.81
N ASP A 141 -11.86 7.31 3.02
CA ASP A 141 -11.57 8.15 4.17
C ASP A 141 -10.41 7.57 4.98
N TRP A 142 -9.42 8.41 5.27
CA TRP A 142 -8.28 8.08 6.12
C TRP A 142 -8.32 8.98 7.34
N ARG A 143 -8.58 8.37 8.50
CA ARG A 143 -8.69 9.09 9.77
C ARG A 143 -7.63 8.63 10.75
N GLU A 144 -6.92 9.59 11.32
CA GLU A 144 -5.94 9.38 12.38
C GLU A 144 -6.48 9.92 13.71
N ASP A 145 -6.34 9.14 14.78
CA ASP A 145 -6.74 9.49 16.15
C ASP A 145 -5.63 9.14 17.15
N GLY A 146 -5.52 9.87 18.25
CA GLY A 146 -4.51 9.64 19.29
C GLY A 146 -3.08 10.04 18.90
N GLY A 147 -2.89 10.70 17.75
CA GLY A 147 -1.58 11.20 17.31
C GLY A 147 -1.17 12.55 17.92
N PRO A 148 0.06 13.02 17.62
CA PRO A 148 0.53 14.34 18.02
C PRO A 148 -0.38 15.46 17.50
N ALA A 149 -0.42 16.59 18.21
CA ALA A 149 -1.16 17.76 17.75
C ALA A 149 -0.59 18.25 16.40
N VAL A 150 -1.46 18.38 15.40
CA VAL A 150 -1.10 18.97 14.10
C VAL A 150 -1.00 20.48 14.28
N THR A 151 0.22 20.98 14.48
CA THR A 151 0.45 22.41 14.76
C THR A 151 0.51 23.27 13.50
N GLU A 152 0.88 22.70 12.35
CA GLU A 152 0.91 23.37 11.06
C GLU A 152 0.46 22.40 9.94
N PRO A 153 -0.25 22.88 8.91
CA PRO A 153 -0.53 22.07 7.73
C PRO A 153 0.81 21.61 7.12
N PRO A 154 0.98 20.33 6.75
CA PRO A 154 2.22 19.88 6.15
C PRO A 154 2.51 20.73 4.91
N GLU A 155 3.69 21.35 4.86
CA GLU A 155 4.12 22.16 3.72
C GLU A 155 4.05 21.30 2.45
N GLY A 156 3.00 21.54 1.65
CA GLY A 156 2.55 20.61 0.62
C GLY A 156 3.50 20.51 -0.57
N LYS A 157 4.58 19.73 -0.44
CA LYS A 157 5.52 19.35 -1.51
C LYS A 157 6.11 17.94 -1.36
N GLY A 158 5.55 17.08 -0.50
CA GLY A 158 5.98 15.69 -0.37
C GLY A 158 5.45 14.79 -1.48
N SER A 159 6.19 13.73 -1.85
CA SER A 159 5.77 12.76 -2.87
C SER A 159 4.39 12.14 -2.57
N GLY A 160 4.05 11.87 -1.31
CA GLY A 160 2.71 11.39 -0.92
C GLY A 160 1.58 12.36 -1.30
N SER A 161 1.75 13.66 -1.05
CA SER A 161 0.76 14.68 -1.45
C SER A 161 0.60 14.83 -2.97
N ASN A 162 1.64 14.49 -3.73
CA ASN A 162 1.59 14.48 -5.20
C ASN A 162 0.94 13.22 -5.77
N ILE A 163 1.00 12.09 -5.06
CA ILE A 163 0.31 10.85 -5.45
C ILE A 163 -1.19 10.99 -5.14
N VAL A 164 -1.54 11.48 -3.95
CA VAL A 164 -2.95 11.72 -3.56
C VAL A 164 -3.66 12.67 -4.54
N ARG A 165 -2.99 13.72 -5.03
CA ARG A 165 -3.57 14.68 -6.00
C ARG A 165 -3.77 14.14 -7.43
N ARG A 166 -3.24 12.95 -7.73
CA ARG A 166 -3.31 12.33 -9.07
C ARG A 166 -4.34 11.19 -9.15
N LEU A 167 -4.93 10.82 -8.02
CA LEU A 167 -6.16 10.05 -7.92
C LEU A 167 -7.34 10.99 -8.17
#